data_AF-A0A2D4G7M4-F1
#
_entry.id   AF-A0A2D4G7M4-F1
#
_cell.length_a   1.000
_cell.length_b   1.000
_cell.length_c   1.000
_cell.angle_alpha   90.00
_cell.angle_beta   90.00
_cell.angle_gamma   90.00
#
_symmetry.space_group_name_H-M   'P 1'
#
loop_
_entity.id
_entity.type
_entity.pdbx_description
1 polymer ?
#
loop_
_entity_poly.entity_id
_entity_poly.type
_entity_poly.pdbx_seq_one_letter_code
_entity_poly.pdbx_strand_id
1 'polypeptide(L)'
;SEQTEEHPGSRNTFQEDGSGMKDVPSWLKSLRLHKYAALFSQMTYEEMMTLTEQHLESQNVTKGARHKIALSIQKLRERQSVLKSLEKDILEGGNLWNALQELQQIITTPIKAFHALHAAAAPKEAQPLAAEPR
;
A
#
# COMPACT_ATOMS: atom_id res chain seq x y z
N SER A 1 15.76 38.78 20.77
CA SER A 1 15.08 38.14 19.65
C SER A 1 15.24 36.65 19.80
N GLU A 2 14.26 36.01 20.42
CA GLU A 2 14.22 34.55 20.57
C GLU A 2 13.94 33.93 19.20
N GLN A 3 14.85 33.09 18.74
CA GLN A 3 14.65 32.23 17.57
C GLN A 3 13.80 31.05 18.05
N THR A 4 12.54 30.99 17.61
CA THR A 4 11.72 29.79 17.73
C THR A 4 12.22 28.77 16.71
N GLU A 5 12.96 27.77 17.18
CA GLU A 5 13.22 26.54 16.43
C GLU A 5 11.92 25.73 16.30
N GLU A 6 11.27 25.86 15.15
CA GLU A 6 10.16 25.00 14.72
C GLU A 6 10.64 23.54 14.71
N HIS A 7 10.19 22.75 15.69
CA HIS A 7 10.41 21.31 15.72
C HIS A 7 9.62 20.65 14.57
N PRO A 8 10.20 19.75 13.75
CA PRO A 8 9.48 19.03 12.71
C PRO A 8 8.46 17.98 13.25
N GLY A 9 8.06 18.07 14.51
CA GLY A 9 7.26 17.08 15.24
C GLY A 9 5.73 17.14 15.04
N SER A 10 5.22 17.99 14.15
CA SER A 10 3.76 18.23 14.03
C SER A 10 3.09 17.60 12.81
N ARG A 11 3.85 16.99 11.88
CA ARG A 11 3.25 16.42 10.66
C ARG A 11 2.65 15.04 10.94
N ASN A 12 1.34 14.91 10.72
CA ASN A 12 0.62 13.64 10.81
C ASN A 12 -0.05 13.32 9.48
N THR A 13 0.54 12.40 8.71
CA THR A 13 0.06 12.04 7.37
C THR A 13 -1.29 11.33 7.39
N PHE A 14 -1.78 10.84 8.53
CA PHE A 14 -3.12 10.24 8.64
C PHE A 14 -4.26 11.23 8.39
N GLN A 15 -4.01 12.53 8.55
CA GLN A 15 -5.02 13.57 8.36
C GLN A 15 -5.00 14.19 6.96
N GLU A 16 -4.01 13.82 6.13
CA GLU A 16 -3.87 14.34 4.77
C GLU A 16 -4.82 13.57 3.83
N ASP A 17 -5.87 14.24 3.32
CA ASP A 17 -6.82 13.63 2.38
C ASP A 17 -6.11 13.24 1.06
N GLY A 18 -6.47 12.07 0.52
CA GLY A 18 -5.86 11.54 -0.70
C GLY A 18 -4.43 11.01 -0.55
N SER A 19 -3.80 11.15 0.62
CA SER A 19 -2.43 10.66 0.88
C SER A 19 -2.28 9.14 0.74
N GLY A 20 -3.38 8.38 0.96
CA GLY A 20 -3.34 6.93 1.14
C GLY A 20 -2.97 6.49 2.55
N MET A 21 -2.66 7.44 3.46
CA MET A 21 -2.28 7.16 4.84
C MET A 21 -3.48 7.21 5.81
N LYS A 22 -4.61 7.80 5.41
CA LYS A 22 -5.83 7.96 6.24
C LYS A 22 -6.34 6.65 6.85
N ASP A 23 -6.27 5.55 6.11
CA ASP A 23 -6.78 4.24 6.55
C ASP A 23 -5.74 3.38 7.28
N VAL A 24 -4.47 3.80 7.29
CA VAL A 24 -3.36 3.07 7.94
C VAL A 24 -3.63 2.80 9.43
N PRO A 25 -4.15 3.74 10.24
CA PRO A 25 -4.46 3.47 11.65
C PRO A 25 -5.42 2.30 11.85
N SER A 26 -6.47 2.23 11.03
CA SER A 26 -7.48 1.16 11.08
C SER A 26 -6.91 -0.17 10.59
N TRP A 27 -6.11 -0.14 9.52
CA TRP A 27 -5.40 -1.31 9.02
C TRP A 27 -4.41 -1.87 10.06
N LEU A 28 -3.64 -1.02 10.75
CA LEU A 28 -2.76 -1.47 11.81
C LEU A 28 -3.52 -2.09 13.00
N LYS A 29 -4.76 -1.63 13.29
CA LYS A 29 -5.62 -2.29 14.30
C LYS A 29 -6.00 -3.70 13.88
N SER A 30 -6.41 -3.93 12.63
CA SER A 30 -6.78 -5.27 12.13
C SER A 30 -5.59 -6.23 12.17
N LEU A 31 -4.38 -5.73 11.92
CA LEU A 31 -3.15 -6.51 12.03
C LEU A 31 -2.62 -6.66 13.47
N ARG A 32 -3.23 -6.01 14.46
CA ARG A 32 -2.71 -5.91 15.85
C ARG A 32 -1.30 -5.30 15.93
N LEU A 33 -1.01 -4.35 15.04
CA LEU A 33 0.25 -3.61 14.94
C LEU A 33 0.11 -2.11 15.29
N HIS A 34 -1.07 -1.68 15.73
CA HIS A 34 -1.39 -0.27 16.02
C HIS A 34 -0.48 0.40 17.07
N LYS A 35 0.26 -0.37 17.89
CA LYS A 35 1.34 0.18 18.74
C LYS A 35 2.42 0.95 17.97
N TYR A 36 2.56 0.69 16.67
CA TYR A 36 3.52 1.34 15.79
C TYR A 36 2.92 2.52 15.02
N ALA A 37 1.66 2.90 15.25
CA ALA A 37 0.99 3.94 14.47
C ALA A 37 1.75 5.29 14.46
N ALA A 38 2.43 5.66 15.54
CA ALA A 38 3.24 6.87 15.59
C ALA A 38 4.34 6.88 14.51
N LEU A 39 5.02 5.75 14.29
CA LEU A 39 6.02 5.61 13.22
C LEU A 39 5.38 5.88 11.84
N PHE A 40 4.22 5.27 11.58
CA PHE A 40 3.52 5.42 10.30
C PHE A 40 2.92 6.81 10.09
N SER A 41 2.63 7.56 11.15
CA SER A 41 2.08 8.92 11.04
C SER A 41 3.07 9.94 10.47
N GLN A 42 4.37 9.60 10.47
CA GLN A 42 5.44 10.48 10.03
C GLN A 42 5.91 10.16 8.59
N MET A 43 5.36 9.13 7.96
CA MET A 43 5.74 8.72 6.61
C MET A 43 4.60 8.94 5.61
N THR A 44 4.97 9.21 4.37
CA THR A 44 4.11 9.19 3.20
C THR A 44 3.74 7.76 2.82
N TYR A 45 2.73 7.62 1.96
CA TYR A 45 2.35 6.32 1.42
C TYR A 45 3.48 5.70 0.61
N GLU A 46 4.24 6.50 -0.13
CA GLU A 46 5.40 6.08 -0.92
C GLU A 46 6.52 5.53 -0.02
N GLU A 47 6.86 6.23 1.06
CA GLU A 47 7.85 5.76 2.04
C GLU A 47 7.39 4.47 2.75
N MET A 48 6.10 4.38 3.10
CA MET A 48 5.54 3.14 3.63
C MET A 48 5.71 1.98 2.64
N MET A 49 5.48 2.21 1.35
CA MET A 49 5.60 1.17 0.34
C MET A 49 7.03 0.66 0.17
N THR A 50 8.07 1.39 0.59
CA THR A 50 9.48 0.97 0.46
C THR A 50 10.07 0.38 1.74
N LEU A 51 9.32 0.33 2.84
CA LEU A 51 9.81 -0.19 4.13
C LEU A 51 10.41 -1.60 4.01
N THR A 52 11.52 -1.78 4.72
CA THR A 52 12.23 -3.06 4.87
C THR A 52 12.33 -3.43 6.35
N GLU A 53 12.62 -4.70 6.65
CA GLU A 53 12.84 -5.13 8.04
C GLU A 53 13.98 -4.36 8.72
N GLN A 54 15.04 -4.01 7.97
CA GLN A 54 16.17 -3.24 8.48
C GLN A 54 15.78 -1.80 8.87
N HIS A 55 14.95 -1.13 8.07
CA HIS A 55 14.41 0.18 8.44
C HIS A 55 13.54 0.11 9.70
N LEU A 56 12.75 -0.95 9.86
CA LEU A 56 11.90 -1.13 11.04
C LEU A 56 12.74 -1.46 12.29
N GLU A 57 13.82 -2.23 12.12
CA GLU A 57 14.76 -2.53 13.19
C GLU A 57 15.47 -1.27 13.72
N SER A 58 15.87 -0.34 12.84
CA SER A 58 16.46 0.94 13.27
C SER A 58 15.47 1.85 14.02
N GLN A 59 14.17 1.58 13.90
CA GLN A 59 13.08 2.24 14.63
C GLN A 59 12.61 1.42 15.86
N ASN A 60 13.44 0.50 16.34
CA ASN A 60 13.17 -0.36 17.51
C ASN A 60 11.90 -1.23 17.41
N VAL A 61 11.49 -1.59 16.19
CA VAL A 61 10.38 -2.53 15.98
C VAL A 61 10.83 -3.95 16.34
N THR A 62 10.00 -4.67 17.10
CA THR A 62 10.34 -6.02 17.57
C THR A 62 10.40 -7.01 16.41
N LYS A 63 11.21 -8.08 16.55
CA LYS A 63 11.46 -9.05 15.48
C LYS A 63 10.21 -9.63 14.81
N GLY A 64 9.21 -10.04 15.59
CA GLY A 64 7.96 -10.55 15.03
C GLY A 64 7.14 -9.48 14.31
N ALA A 65 7.15 -8.24 14.83
CA ALA A 65 6.38 -7.14 14.26
C ALA A 65 6.98 -6.65 12.93
N ARG A 66 8.30 -6.52 12.83
CA ARG A 66 8.95 -6.07 11.59
C ARG A 66 8.69 -7.04 10.44
N HIS A 67 8.78 -8.35 10.70
CA HIS A 67 8.48 -9.38 9.72
C HIS A 67 7.02 -9.29 9.25
N LYS A 68 6.08 -9.16 10.21
CA LYS A 68 4.66 -9.03 9.89
C LYS A 68 4.34 -7.76 9.10
N ILE A 69 4.95 -6.62 9.45
CA ILE A 69 4.81 -5.36 8.71
C ILE A 69 5.35 -5.53 7.29
N ALA A 70 6.57 -6.04 7.12
CA ALA A 70 7.20 -6.24 5.82
C ALA A 70 6.37 -7.13 4.91
N LEU A 71 5.87 -8.27 5.42
CA LEU A 71 4.96 -9.15 4.68
C LEU A 71 3.64 -8.46 4.31
N SER A 72 3.08 -7.66 5.24
CA SER A 72 1.83 -6.96 4.99
C SER A 72 2.00 -5.91 3.90
N ILE A 73 3.14 -5.18 3.88
CA ILE A 73 3.48 -4.20 2.86
C ILE A 73 3.79 -4.89 1.52
N GLN A 74 4.47 -6.04 1.52
CA GLN A 74 4.66 -6.83 0.30
C GLN A 74 3.31 -7.20 -0.34
N LYS A 75 2.34 -7.68 0.46
CA LYS A 75 0.98 -7.93 -0.02
C LYS A 75 0.33 -6.68 -0.62
N LEU A 76 0.57 -5.49 -0.04
CA LEU A 76 0.07 -4.23 -0.61
C LEU A 76 0.62 -3.96 -2.02
N ARG A 77 1.89 -4.31 -2.28
CA ARG A 77 2.52 -4.17 -3.60
C ARG A 77 1.97 -5.19 -4.60
N GLU A 78 1.66 -6.39 -4.14
CA GLU A 78 1.16 -7.49 -4.98
C GLU A 78 -0.33 -7.35 -5.35
N ARG A 79 -1.09 -6.48 -4.66
CA ARG A 79 -2.54 -6.27 -4.88
C ARG A 79 -2.93 -6.12 -6.34
N GLN A 80 -2.19 -5.36 -7.13
CA GLN A 80 -2.53 -5.17 -8.55
C GLN A 80 -2.47 -6.48 -9.33
N SER A 81 -1.44 -7.29 -9.11
CA SER A 81 -1.30 -8.61 -9.75
C SER A 81 -2.40 -9.56 -9.29
N VAL A 82 -2.67 -9.58 -7.98
CA VAL A 82 -3.76 -10.40 -7.39
C VAL A 82 -5.11 -10.02 -7.99
N LEU A 83 -5.44 -8.73 -8.10
CA LEU A 83 -6.69 -8.26 -8.68
C LEU A 83 -6.84 -8.65 -10.16
N LYS A 84 -5.78 -8.53 -10.96
CA LYS A 84 -5.78 -8.99 -12.36
C LYS A 84 -5.97 -10.50 -12.49
N SER A 85 -5.28 -11.27 -11.64
CA SER A 85 -5.43 -12.72 -11.60
C SER A 85 -6.86 -13.11 -11.22
N LEU A 86 -7.45 -12.37 -10.27
CA LEU A 86 -8.80 -12.63 -9.79
C LEU A 86 -9.86 -12.30 -10.85
N GLU A 87 -9.70 -11.18 -11.56
CA GLU A 87 -10.55 -10.83 -12.69
C GLU A 87 -10.55 -11.93 -13.75
N LYS A 88 -9.37 -12.41 -14.14
CA LYS A 88 -9.23 -13.52 -15.09
C LYS A 88 -9.93 -14.80 -14.60
N ASP A 89 -9.66 -15.21 -13.36
CA ASP A 89 -10.24 -16.43 -12.78
C ASP A 89 -11.77 -16.37 -12.77
N ILE A 90 -12.36 -15.23 -12.40
CA ILE A 90 -13.82 -15.03 -12.43
C ILE A 90 -14.38 -15.17 -13.85
N LEU A 91 -13.74 -14.55 -14.84
CA LEU A 91 -14.17 -14.62 -16.24
C LEU A 91 -14.07 -16.03 -16.83
N GLU A 92 -13.15 -16.85 -16.32
CA GLU A 92 -12.96 -18.25 -16.71
C GLU A 92 -13.88 -19.23 -15.94
N GLY A 93 -14.78 -18.72 -15.09
CA GLY A 93 -15.74 -19.53 -14.34
C GLY A 93 -15.21 -20.05 -12.99
N GLY A 94 -14.21 -19.38 -12.43
CA GLY A 94 -13.62 -19.66 -11.13
C GLY A 94 -14.58 -19.46 -9.95
N ASN A 95 -14.09 -19.77 -8.74
CA ASN A 95 -14.93 -19.78 -7.54
C ASN A 95 -15.13 -18.36 -6.98
N LEU A 96 -16.36 -17.84 -7.11
CA LEU A 96 -16.73 -16.52 -6.63
C LEU A 96 -16.54 -16.32 -5.11
N TRP A 97 -16.70 -17.37 -4.31
CA TRP A 97 -16.49 -17.27 -2.86
C TRP A 97 -15.02 -16.95 -2.54
N ASN A 98 -14.08 -17.63 -3.21
CA ASN A 98 -12.65 -17.37 -3.05
C ASN A 98 -12.32 -15.93 -3.49
N ALA A 99 -12.91 -15.48 -4.59
CA ALA A 99 -12.76 -14.11 -5.06
C ALA A 99 -13.27 -13.07 -4.03
N LEU A 100 -14.45 -13.31 -3.46
CA LEU A 100 -15.00 -12.44 -2.43
C LEU A 100 -14.14 -12.41 -1.16
N GLN A 101 -13.56 -13.55 -0.77
CA GLN A 101 -12.64 -13.59 0.38
C GLN A 101 -11.37 -12.76 0.11
N GLU A 102 -10.75 -12.88 -1.06
CA GLU A 102 -9.57 -12.08 -1.43
C GLU A 102 -9.91 -10.58 -1.50
N LEU A 103 -11.03 -10.22 -2.13
CA LEU A 103 -11.49 -8.83 -2.18
C LEU A 103 -11.75 -8.28 -0.78
N GLN A 104 -12.36 -9.07 0.10
CA GLN A 104 -12.60 -8.68 1.49
C GLN A 104 -11.29 -8.37 2.24
N GLN A 105 -10.22 -9.12 1.98
CA GLN A 105 -8.91 -8.79 2.56
C GLN A 105 -8.38 -7.47 1.99
N ILE A 106 -8.49 -7.26 0.68
CA ILE A 106 -7.96 -6.08 -0.02
C ILE A 106 -8.67 -4.79 0.43
N ILE A 107 -9.99 -4.78 0.56
CA ILE A 107 -10.76 -3.55 0.92
C ILE A 107 -10.41 -3.01 2.32
N THR A 108 -9.85 -3.84 3.20
CA THR A 108 -9.42 -3.41 4.54
C THR A 108 -8.01 -2.81 4.57
N THR A 109 -7.33 -2.79 3.43
CA THR A 109 -5.98 -2.24 3.30
C THR A 109 -6.00 -0.76 2.92
N PRO A 110 -4.94 0.02 3.22
CA PRO A 110 -4.87 1.42 2.82
C PRO A 110 -4.79 1.55 1.29
N ILE A 111 -5.69 2.33 0.70
CA ILE A 111 -5.76 2.53 -0.75
C ILE A 111 -5.57 4.03 -1.04
N LYS A 112 -4.53 4.34 -1.82
CA LYS A 112 -4.31 5.73 -2.28
C LYS A 112 -5.40 6.11 -3.28
N ALA A 113 -5.88 7.36 -3.19
CA ALA A 113 -6.89 7.87 -4.10
C ALA A 113 -6.41 7.76 -5.56
N PHE A 114 -7.29 7.28 -6.44
CA PHE A 114 -6.98 7.20 -7.85
C PHE A 114 -7.09 8.59 -8.49
N HIS A 115 -6.00 9.05 -9.09
CA HIS A 115 -5.97 10.27 -9.89
C HIS A 115 -5.70 9.91 -11.35
N ALA A 116 -6.72 10.05 -12.20
CA ALA A 116 -6.66 9.63 -13.62
C ALA A 116 -5.47 10.24 -14.39
N LEU A 117 -5.05 11.45 -14.02
CA LEU A 117 -3.89 12.14 -14.60
C LEU A 117 -2.57 11.37 -14.38
N HIS A 118 -2.40 10.70 -13.23
CA HIS A 118 -1.21 9.88 -12.95
C HIS A 118 -1.27 8.49 -13.62
N ALA A 119 -2.48 7.95 -13.83
CA ALA A 119 -2.64 6.63 -14.44
C ALA A 119 -2.33 6.64 -15.95
N ALA A 120 -2.59 7.75 -16.64
CA ALA A 120 -2.29 7.91 -18.06
C ALA A 120 -0.78 7.98 -18.37
N ALA A 121 0.05 8.28 -17.37
CA ALA A 121 1.51 8.36 -17.51
C ALA A 121 2.21 7.00 -17.30
N ALA A 122 1.50 5.95 -16.89
CA ALA A 122 2.07 4.61 -16.80
C ALA A 122 2.31 4.08 -18.23
N PRO A 123 3.51 3.55 -18.54
CA PRO A 123 3.80 3.04 -19.88
C PRO A 123 2.85 1.88 -20.19
N LYS A 124 1.96 2.09 -21.16
CA LYS A 124 1.22 1.00 -21.78
C LYS A 124 2.25 0.10 -22.46
N GLU A 125 2.37 -1.15 -21.99
CA GLU A 125 3.16 -2.17 -22.67
C GLU A 125 2.80 -2.19 -24.16
N ALA A 126 3.80 -1.89 -25.00
CA ALA A 126 3.65 -1.87 -26.44
C ALA A 126 3.41 -3.30 -26.93
N GLN A 127 2.21 -3.58 -27.42
CA GLN A 127 1.92 -4.79 -28.19
C GLN A 127 2.67 -4.69 -29.54
N PRO A 128 3.47 -5.70 -29.95
CA PRO A 128 4.06 -5.71 -31.27
C PRO A 128 2.97 -6.02 -32.30
N LEU A 129 2.70 -5.06 -33.19
CA LEU A 129 1.83 -5.23 -34.34
C LEU A 129 2.47 -6.25 -35.29
N ALA A 130 1.92 -7.46 -35.35
CA ALA A 130 2.32 -8.49 -36.30
C ALA A 130 2.04 -8.01 -37.72
N ALA A 131 3.08 -7.92 -38.55
CA ALA A 131 2.97 -7.68 -39.97
C ALA A 131 2.63 -9.01 -40.69
N GLU A 132 1.46 -9.08 -41.32
CA GLU A 132 1.13 -10.13 -42.29
C GLU A 132 1.79 -9.82 -43.65
N PRO A 133 2.44 -10.80 -44.31
CA PRO A 133 2.88 -10.65 -45.69
C PRO A 133 1.77 -11.04 -46.67
N ARG A 134 1.69 -10.29 -47.78
CA ARG A 134 0.97 -10.68 -49.00
C ARG A 134 1.85 -11.54 -49.90
#